data_AF-A0A2N4YJ29-F1
#
_entry.id   AF-A0A2N4YJ29-F1
#
_cell.length_a   1.000
_cell.length_b   1.000
_cell.length_c   1.000
_cell.angle_alpha   90.00
_cell.angle_beta   90.00
_cell.angle_gamma   90.00
#
_symmetry.space_group_name_H-M   'P 1'
#
loop_
_entity.id
_entity.type
_entity.pdbx_description
1 polymer ?
#
loop_
_entity_poly.entity_id
_entity_poly.type
_entity_poly.pdbx_seq_one_letter_code
_entity_poly.pdbx_strand_id
1 'polypeptide(L)'
;MKHVMVDAPAPPGPTAKPRSGTPLDPAARLLLDRLAFPRKTAIVDVGANPINPAPYTPLLRAGGCAVTGFEPQEEAFAALQKVKGPDETYFPHAVADGRTHDLHIFRFDGMTSLFPPYLPTYAAIDRPRWCRVDRIVPLPTVALDDLPDLGPCDLLKIDIQGGEKLVFDHARRTLAEAVAVIVELRYLQLYEGEPMLGGVDGALREQGFTLHKFLFNKSIAMPHSQAARLNRRRTGDQLVDGDAVYLRQPGHVGDWSDGQLMHVALLAAAVFDSHSLALWALDELVRRSACAHDLPARYVDLLPERLLSDEELARRQAAAAAAAATAAPAKTRTATRKTARKAG
;
A
#
# COMPACT_ATOMS: atom_id res chain seq x y z
N MET A 1 -19.31 10.30 -42.06
CA MET A 1 -18.74 10.52 -40.71
C MET A 1 -19.10 9.33 -39.85
N LYS A 2 -18.16 8.38 -39.66
CA LYS A 2 -18.32 7.27 -38.71
C LYS A 2 -17.67 7.74 -37.41
N HIS A 3 -18.48 7.97 -36.37
CA HIS A 3 -17.97 8.13 -35.02
C HIS A 3 -17.40 6.79 -34.57
N VAL A 4 -16.07 6.72 -34.48
CA VAL A 4 -15.39 5.69 -33.72
C VAL A 4 -15.48 6.13 -32.26
N MET A 5 -16.42 5.55 -31.52
CA MET A 5 -16.34 5.55 -30.06
C MET A 5 -15.09 4.76 -29.69
N VAL A 6 -14.08 5.48 -29.21
CA VAL A 6 -12.91 4.87 -28.58
C VAL A 6 -13.40 4.41 -27.21
N ASP A 7 -13.50 3.10 -27.01
CA ASP A 7 -13.75 2.52 -25.70
C ASP A 7 -12.66 3.04 -24.75
N ALA A 8 -13.05 3.85 -23.77
CA ALA A 8 -12.16 4.20 -22.67
C ALA A 8 -11.73 2.90 -21.98
N PRO A 9 -10.42 2.67 -21.76
CA PRO A 9 -9.99 1.51 -21.01
C PRO A 9 -10.63 1.54 -19.63
N ALA A 10 -11.15 0.39 -19.19
CA ALA A 10 -11.67 0.23 -17.85
C ALA A 10 -10.64 0.73 -16.82
N PRO A 11 -11.07 1.39 -15.73
CA PRO A 11 -10.15 1.81 -14.67
C PRO A 11 -9.33 0.59 -14.21
N PRO A 12 -8.04 0.78 -13.89
CA PRO A 12 -7.18 -0.32 -13.49
C PRO A 12 -7.83 -1.07 -12.34
N GLY A 13 -7.92 -2.41 -12.50
CA GLY A 13 -8.31 -3.29 -11.41
C GLY A 13 -7.39 -3.09 -10.20
N PRO A 14 -7.81 -3.51 -9.00
CA PRO A 14 -7.06 -3.28 -7.78
C PRO A 14 -5.61 -3.76 -7.94
N THR A 15 -4.66 -2.93 -7.48
CA THR A 15 -3.23 -3.25 -7.48
C THR A 15 -3.04 -4.59 -6.78
N ALA A 16 -2.61 -5.61 -7.53
CA ALA A 16 -2.36 -6.93 -6.96
C ALA A 16 -1.33 -6.82 -5.84
N LYS A 17 -1.56 -7.50 -4.70
CA LYS A 17 -0.62 -7.54 -3.58
C LYS A 17 0.79 -7.88 -4.11
N PRO A 18 1.85 -7.18 -3.64
CA PRO A 18 3.20 -7.38 -4.15
C PRO A 18 3.61 -8.84 -4.00
N ARG A 19 4.12 -9.43 -5.09
CA ARG A 19 4.63 -10.80 -5.08
C ARG A 19 5.91 -10.87 -4.24
N SER A 20 6.15 -12.01 -3.59
CA SER A 20 7.41 -12.26 -2.89
C SER A 20 8.60 -12.07 -3.82
N GLY A 21 9.46 -11.09 -3.54
CA GLY A 21 10.69 -10.85 -4.33
C GLY A 21 10.67 -9.62 -5.24
N THR A 22 9.57 -8.86 -5.29
CA THR A 22 9.53 -7.60 -6.05
C THR A 22 10.57 -6.62 -5.51
N PRO A 23 11.49 -6.09 -6.34
CA PRO A 23 12.43 -5.05 -5.93
C PRO A 23 11.70 -3.73 -5.70
N LEU A 24 12.35 -2.78 -5.00
CA LEU A 24 11.83 -1.43 -4.88
C LEU A 24 11.72 -0.78 -6.26
N ASP A 25 10.59 -0.11 -6.53
CA ASP A 25 10.36 0.63 -7.77
C ASP A 25 11.49 1.66 -8.03
N PRO A 26 11.99 1.82 -9.27
CA PRO A 26 13.09 2.74 -9.56
C PRO A 26 12.80 4.20 -9.17
N ALA A 27 11.56 4.67 -9.35
CA ALA A 27 11.17 6.02 -8.96
C ALA A 27 11.13 6.16 -7.44
N ALA A 28 10.62 5.15 -6.73
CA ALA A 28 10.70 5.12 -5.26
C ALA A 28 12.16 5.04 -4.75
N ARG A 29 13.03 4.28 -5.43
CA ARG A 29 14.45 4.19 -5.11
C ARG A 29 15.16 5.53 -5.28
N LEU A 30 14.85 6.27 -6.35
CA LEU A 30 15.33 7.63 -6.55
C LEU A 30 14.98 8.51 -5.35
N LEU A 31 13.75 8.46 -4.83
CA LEU A 31 13.35 9.26 -3.67
C LEU A 31 14.12 8.85 -2.42
N LEU A 32 14.24 7.55 -2.16
CA LEU A 32 15.02 7.02 -1.04
C LEU A 32 16.49 7.49 -1.08
N ASP A 33 17.10 7.55 -2.26
CA ASP A 33 18.50 7.92 -2.42
C ASP A 33 18.73 9.46 -2.45
N ARG A 34 17.70 10.28 -2.69
CA ARG A 34 17.85 11.73 -2.93
C ARG A 34 17.23 12.65 -1.88
N LEU A 35 16.24 12.17 -1.12
CA LEU A 35 15.66 12.95 -0.03
C LEU A 35 16.48 12.77 1.24
N ALA A 36 16.69 13.86 1.98
CA ALA A 36 17.47 13.88 3.21
C ALA A 36 16.60 13.53 4.42
N PHE A 37 16.15 12.27 4.50
CA PHE A 37 15.28 11.83 5.59
C PHE A 37 15.93 12.03 6.97
N PRO A 38 15.17 12.51 7.97
CA PRO A 38 15.69 12.65 9.33
C PRO A 38 15.96 11.28 10.00
N ARG A 39 15.25 10.24 9.56
CA ARG A 39 15.37 8.84 9.99
C ARG A 39 14.72 7.93 8.95
N LYS A 40 14.85 6.61 9.12
CA LYS A 40 14.04 5.65 8.35
C LYS A 40 12.55 5.90 8.61
N THR A 41 11.73 5.63 7.60
CA THR A 41 10.27 5.60 7.77
C THR A 41 9.92 4.56 8.83
N ALA A 42 9.19 4.93 9.86
CA ALA A 42 8.81 4.06 10.96
C ALA A 42 7.41 3.52 10.71
N ILE A 43 7.30 2.19 10.66
CA ILE A 43 6.05 1.48 10.40
C ILE A 43 5.66 0.72 11.66
N VAL A 44 4.45 0.98 12.15
CA VAL A 44 3.81 0.13 13.16
C VAL A 44 2.90 -0.86 12.41
N ASP A 45 3.12 -2.17 12.58
CA ASP A 45 2.33 -3.22 11.94
C ASP A 45 1.53 -4.02 12.98
N VAL A 46 0.22 -3.79 13.03
CA VAL A 46 -0.72 -4.53 13.89
C VAL A 46 -1.35 -5.65 13.08
N GLY A 47 -1.16 -6.90 13.54
CA GLY A 47 -1.52 -8.09 12.77
C GLY A 47 -0.44 -8.44 11.75
N ALA A 48 0.80 -8.57 12.20
CA ALA A 48 1.99 -8.73 11.36
C ALA A 48 2.18 -10.13 10.76
N ASN A 49 1.10 -10.89 10.58
CA ASN A 49 1.16 -12.30 10.20
C ASN A 49 1.92 -12.51 8.86
N PRO A 50 2.95 -13.38 8.81
CA PRO A 50 3.82 -13.52 7.64
C PRO A 50 3.21 -14.31 6.47
N ILE A 51 1.92 -14.71 6.53
CA ILE A 51 1.25 -15.46 5.45
C ILE A 51 1.33 -14.74 4.10
N ASN A 52 1.18 -13.41 4.10
CA ASN A 52 1.27 -12.59 2.89
C ASN A 52 2.34 -11.50 3.07
N PRO A 53 3.13 -11.19 2.02
CA PRO A 53 4.04 -10.06 2.08
C PRO A 53 3.27 -8.75 2.34
N ALA A 54 3.72 -7.98 3.34
CA ALA A 54 3.17 -6.67 3.61
C ALA A 54 3.46 -5.69 2.46
N PRO A 55 2.59 -4.69 2.19
CA PRO A 55 2.79 -3.73 1.09
C PRO A 55 4.14 -3.00 1.12
N TYR A 56 4.70 -2.78 2.31
CA TYR A 56 5.98 -2.09 2.50
C TYR A 56 7.21 -3.00 2.35
N THR A 57 7.05 -4.30 2.09
CA THR A 57 8.17 -5.26 2.02
C THR A 57 9.31 -4.82 1.08
N PRO A 58 9.05 -4.28 -0.13
CA PRO A 58 10.13 -3.81 -1.00
C PRO A 58 10.92 -2.64 -0.40
N LEU A 59 10.25 -1.74 0.34
CA LEU A 59 10.89 -0.61 1.01
C LEU A 59 11.78 -1.05 2.17
N LEU A 60 11.29 -2.00 2.96
CA LEU A 60 12.03 -2.60 4.08
C LEU A 60 13.32 -3.27 3.59
N ARG A 61 13.24 -4.07 2.53
CA ARG A 61 14.41 -4.74 1.93
C ARG A 61 15.43 -3.76 1.36
N ALA A 62 14.98 -2.58 0.93
CA ALA A 62 15.86 -1.51 0.48
C ALA A 62 16.47 -0.68 1.62
N GLY A 63 16.14 -1.00 2.89
CA GLY A 63 16.60 -0.27 4.07
C GLY A 63 15.90 1.08 4.29
N GLY A 64 14.76 1.31 3.61
CA GLY A 64 14.04 2.59 3.65
C GLY A 64 13.03 2.73 4.78
N CYS A 65 12.74 1.64 5.50
CA CYS A 65 11.88 1.69 6.69
C CYS A 65 12.39 0.76 7.79
N ALA A 66 11.90 1.00 9.01
CA ALA A 66 11.99 0.11 10.16
C ALA A 66 10.57 -0.25 10.62
N VAL A 67 10.39 -1.47 11.12
CA VAL A 67 9.08 -2.04 11.47
C VAL A 67 9.05 -2.43 12.94
N THR A 68 8.03 -1.96 13.64
CA THR A 68 7.61 -2.47 14.94
C THR A 68 6.27 -3.20 14.77
N GLY A 69 6.30 -4.53 14.80
CA GLY A 69 5.14 -5.37 14.52
C GLY A 69 4.57 -6.10 15.75
N PHE A 70 3.28 -6.41 15.69
CA PHE A 70 2.53 -7.10 16.74
C PHE A 70 1.82 -8.32 16.16
N GLU A 71 2.11 -9.49 16.73
CA GLU A 71 1.51 -10.77 16.32
C GLU A 71 1.34 -11.68 17.56
N PRO A 72 0.12 -11.83 18.10
CA PRO A 72 -0.13 -12.65 19.29
C PRO A 72 -0.11 -14.17 19.02
N GLN A 73 -0.26 -14.63 17.78
CA GLN A 73 -0.27 -16.05 17.48
C GLN A 73 1.16 -16.62 17.57
N GLU A 74 1.38 -17.53 18.52
CA GLU A 74 2.70 -18.08 18.84
C GLU A 74 3.47 -18.63 17.63
N GLU A 75 2.81 -19.39 16.75
CA GLU A 75 3.43 -19.95 15.55
C GLU A 75 3.83 -18.88 14.53
N ALA A 76 2.97 -17.89 14.28
CA ALA A 76 3.23 -16.79 13.37
C ALA A 76 4.34 -15.87 13.91
N PHE A 77 4.29 -15.57 15.21
CA PHE A 77 5.35 -14.84 15.90
C PHE A 77 6.70 -15.57 15.83
N ALA A 78 6.72 -16.88 16.09
CA ALA A 78 7.94 -17.69 15.98
C ALA A 78 8.48 -17.72 14.54
N ALA A 79 7.60 -17.71 13.52
CA ALA A 79 8.01 -17.58 12.13
C ALA A 79 8.64 -16.21 11.84
N LEU A 80 8.05 -15.12 12.34
CA LEU A 80 8.60 -13.76 12.22
C LEU A 80 9.99 -13.65 12.86
N GLN A 81 10.18 -14.18 14.07
CA GLN A 81 11.48 -14.15 14.75
C GLN A 81 12.59 -14.87 13.98
N LYS A 82 12.25 -15.88 13.16
CA LYS A 82 13.23 -16.60 12.34
C LYS A 82 13.66 -15.82 11.10
N VAL A 83 12.80 -14.97 10.55
CA VAL A 83 13.02 -14.31 9.25
C VAL A 83 13.31 -12.81 9.36
N LYS A 84 13.06 -12.20 10.52
CA LYS A 84 13.26 -10.77 10.75
C LYS A 84 14.71 -10.33 10.47
N GLY A 85 14.84 -9.17 9.85
CA GLY A 85 16.09 -8.45 9.66
C GLY A 85 16.43 -7.51 10.82
N PRO A 86 17.50 -6.71 10.68
CA PRO A 86 17.96 -5.78 11.73
C PRO A 86 17.02 -4.58 11.95
N ASP A 87 16.16 -4.28 10.97
CA ASP A 87 15.21 -3.16 11.00
C ASP A 87 13.81 -3.59 11.44
N GLU A 88 13.66 -4.81 11.98
CA GLU A 88 12.38 -5.40 12.35
C GLU A 88 12.39 -5.82 13.83
N THR A 89 11.42 -5.32 14.59
CA THR A 89 11.14 -5.72 15.97
C THR A 89 9.72 -6.21 16.05
N TYR A 90 9.51 -7.40 16.62
CA TYR A 90 8.19 -8.01 16.76
C TYR A 90 7.89 -8.32 18.21
N PHE A 91 6.65 -8.06 18.62
CA PHE A 91 6.12 -8.35 19.96
C PHE A 91 4.96 -9.36 19.90
N PRO A 92 4.90 -10.33 20.84
CA PRO A 92 3.85 -11.35 20.89
C PRO A 92 2.59 -10.83 21.61
N HIS A 93 2.11 -9.65 21.23
CA HIS A 93 0.98 -8.99 21.89
C HIS A 93 -0.14 -8.72 20.89
N ALA A 94 -1.38 -8.89 21.35
CA ALA A 94 -2.54 -8.35 20.66
C ALA A 94 -2.68 -6.87 21.01
N VAL A 95 -3.08 -6.05 20.04
CA VAL A 95 -3.25 -4.61 20.24
C VAL A 95 -4.74 -4.26 20.24
N ALA A 96 -5.20 -3.57 21.28
CA ALA A 96 -6.54 -3.01 21.41
C ALA A 96 -6.54 -1.88 22.47
N ASP A 97 -7.34 -2.02 23.53
CA ASP A 97 -7.59 -1.01 24.57
C ASP A 97 -6.82 -1.26 25.88
N GLY A 98 -5.90 -2.23 25.90
CA GLY A 98 -5.15 -2.63 27.10
C GLY A 98 -5.91 -3.57 28.04
N ARG A 99 -7.13 -4.00 27.68
CA ARG A 99 -7.94 -4.94 28.48
C ARG A 99 -7.87 -6.36 27.95
N THR A 100 -8.42 -7.29 28.71
CA THR A 100 -8.64 -8.67 28.25
C THR A 100 -9.99 -8.76 27.54
N HIS A 101 -9.99 -9.36 26.35
CA HIS A 101 -11.19 -9.58 25.54
C HIS A 101 -11.39 -11.07 25.24
N ASP A 102 -12.59 -11.45 24.83
CA ASP A 102 -12.86 -12.78 24.30
C ASP A 102 -12.42 -12.86 22.83
N LEU A 103 -11.43 -13.70 22.54
CA LEU A 103 -11.02 -14.01 21.19
C LEU A 103 -11.77 -15.24 20.67
N HIS A 104 -12.58 -15.02 19.64
CA HIS A 104 -13.30 -16.08 18.94
C HIS A 104 -12.36 -16.67 17.90
N ILE A 105 -11.90 -17.90 18.12
CA ILE A 105 -11.02 -18.61 17.18
C ILE A 105 -11.90 -19.36 16.18
N PHE A 106 -11.86 -18.91 14.93
CA PHE A 106 -12.63 -19.49 13.84
C PHE A 106 -11.88 -20.68 13.23
N ARG A 107 -12.64 -21.65 12.70
CA ARG A 107 -12.05 -22.79 11.98
C ARG A 107 -11.33 -22.36 10.69
N PHE A 108 -11.81 -21.30 10.06
CA PHE A 108 -11.21 -20.78 8.83
C PHE A 108 -10.08 -19.82 9.21
N ASP A 109 -8.85 -20.15 8.81
CA ASP A 109 -7.67 -19.33 9.08
C ASP A 109 -7.86 -17.91 8.56
N GLY A 110 -7.41 -16.92 9.34
CA GLY A 110 -7.53 -15.50 9.01
C GLY A 110 -8.86 -14.84 9.40
N MET A 111 -9.81 -15.58 9.99
CA MET A 111 -11.13 -15.03 10.41
C MET A 111 -11.24 -14.86 11.94
N THR A 112 -10.14 -14.95 12.68
CA THR A 112 -10.14 -14.84 14.15
C THR A 112 -10.38 -13.39 14.58
N SER A 113 -11.39 -13.16 15.42
CA SER A 113 -11.88 -11.83 15.79
C SER A 113 -12.22 -11.73 17.29
N LEU A 114 -12.21 -10.51 17.84
CA LEU A 114 -12.78 -10.22 19.16
C LEU A 114 -14.31 -10.35 19.18
N PHE A 115 -14.93 -10.37 18.01
CA PHE A 115 -16.38 -10.36 17.86
C PHE A 115 -16.91 -11.73 17.40
N PRO A 116 -18.10 -12.15 17.86
CA PRO A 116 -18.74 -13.37 17.37
C PRO A 116 -19.21 -13.20 15.91
N PRO A 117 -19.43 -14.30 15.17
CA PRO A 117 -19.90 -14.22 13.78
C PRO A 117 -21.30 -13.63 13.65
N TYR A 118 -21.50 -12.73 12.69
CA TYR A 118 -22.83 -12.25 12.30
C TYR A 118 -23.51 -13.26 11.37
N LEU A 119 -24.23 -14.22 11.96
CA LEU A 119 -24.82 -15.36 11.23
C LEU A 119 -25.73 -14.99 10.03
N PRO A 120 -26.56 -13.92 10.07
CA PRO A 120 -27.42 -13.58 8.94
C PRO A 120 -26.66 -13.34 7.63
N THR A 121 -25.51 -12.67 7.69
CA THR A 121 -24.67 -12.46 6.50
C THR A 121 -24.15 -13.77 5.95
N TYR A 122 -23.57 -14.63 6.79
CA TYR A 122 -23.00 -15.91 6.32
C TYR A 122 -24.03 -16.83 5.70
N ALA A 123 -25.27 -16.78 6.18
CA ALA A 123 -26.40 -17.46 5.55
C ALA A 123 -26.73 -16.85 4.18
N ALA A 124 -26.78 -15.52 4.07
CA ALA A 124 -27.07 -14.82 2.82
C ALA A 124 -26.02 -15.07 1.72
N ILE A 125 -24.75 -15.18 2.08
CA ILE A 125 -23.64 -15.38 1.13
C ILE A 125 -23.29 -16.86 0.91
N ASP A 126 -24.03 -17.79 1.52
CA ASP A 126 -23.78 -19.25 1.49
C ASP A 126 -22.32 -19.61 1.85
N ARG A 127 -21.84 -19.07 2.98
CA ARG A 127 -20.50 -19.35 3.53
C ARG A 127 -20.54 -19.90 4.96
N PRO A 128 -21.27 -21.01 5.21
CA PRO A 128 -21.41 -21.56 6.56
C PRO A 128 -20.09 -22.03 7.19
N ARG A 129 -19.06 -22.28 6.37
CA ARG A 129 -17.72 -22.64 6.88
C ARG A 129 -16.96 -21.46 7.47
N TRP A 130 -17.31 -20.23 7.10
CA TRP A 130 -16.61 -19.02 7.56
C TRP A 130 -17.09 -18.55 8.93
N CYS A 131 -18.26 -18.99 9.41
CA CYS A 131 -18.83 -18.57 10.68
C CYS A 131 -18.63 -19.58 11.82
N ARG A 132 -17.88 -20.66 11.61
CA ARG A 132 -17.69 -21.69 12.64
C ARG A 132 -16.59 -21.27 13.61
N VAL A 133 -16.98 -21.00 14.85
CA VAL A 133 -16.08 -20.80 15.99
C VAL A 133 -15.71 -22.16 16.58
N ASP A 134 -14.42 -22.43 16.72
CA ASP A 134 -13.90 -23.68 17.30
C ASP A 134 -13.71 -23.56 18.81
N ARG A 135 -13.27 -22.38 19.29
CA ARG A 135 -13.12 -22.07 20.72
C ARG A 135 -13.11 -20.57 20.96
N ILE A 136 -13.41 -20.18 22.19
CA ILE A 136 -13.28 -18.81 22.68
C ILE A 136 -12.21 -18.83 23.77
N VAL A 137 -11.24 -17.91 23.70
CA VAL A 137 -10.14 -17.82 24.66
C VAL A 137 -9.96 -16.39 25.15
N PRO A 138 -9.57 -16.16 26.42
CA PRO A 138 -9.23 -14.83 26.88
C PRO A 138 -7.95 -14.35 26.19
N LEU A 139 -7.97 -13.13 25.67
CA LEU A 139 -6.85 -12.48 25.01
C LEU A 139 -6.51 -11.16 25.71
N PRO A 140 -5.40 -11.11 26.48
CA PRO A 140 -4.89 -9.84 26.98
C PRO A 140 -4.37 -9.00 25.82
N THR A 141 -4.67 -7.71 25.84
CA THR A 141 -4.23 -6.76 24.81
C THR A 141 -3.38 -5.65 25.41
N VAL A 142 -2.63 -4.96 24.56
CA VAL A 142 -1.92 -3.71 24.89
C VAL A 142 -2.53 -2.55 24.10
N ALA A 143 -2.51 -1.34 24.66
CA ALA A 143 -2.81 -0.12 23.93
C ALA A 143 -1.51 0.48 23.37
N LEU A 144 -1.52 0.95 22.13
CA LEU A 144 -0.32 1.54 21.51
C LEU A 144 0.18 2.76 22.31
N ASP A 145 -0.76 3.59 22.79
CA ASP A 145 -0.43 4.77 23.59
C ASP A 145 0.13 4.46 24.99
N ASP A 146 0.02 3.22 25.45
CA ASP A 146 0.56 2.78 26.75
C ASP A 146 1.95 2.12 26.61
N LEU A 147 2.45 1.93 25.39
CA LEU A 147 3.79 1.37 25.14
C LEU A 147 4.85 2.49 25.20
N PRO A 148 5.74 2.50 26.22
CA PRO A 148 6.73 3.56 26.38
C PRO A 148 7.80 3.56 25.27
N ASP A 149 8.12 2.38 24.73
CA ASP A 149 9.23 2.18 23.79
C ASP A 149 8.76 1.90 22.34
N LEU A 150 7.53 2.28 21.98
CA LEU A 150 7.01 2.04 20.62
C LEU A 150 7.81 2.80 19.54
N GLY A 151 8.39 3.95 19.91
CA GLY A 151 9.08 4.84 18.99
C GLY A 151 8.14 5.66 18.11
N PRO A 152 8.65 6.30 17.04
CA PRO A 152 7.84 7.07 16.11
C PRO A 152 6.97 6.18 15.22
N CYS A 153 5.89 6.73 14.69
CA CYS A 153 5.01 6.07 13.73
C CYS A 153 4.71 7.02 12.57
N ASP A 154 5.22 6.74 11.37
CA ASP A 154 4.85 7.47 10.14
C ASP A 154 3.67 6.78 9.43
N LEU A 155 3.65 5.44 9.49
CA LEU A 155 2.62 4.60 8.91
C LEU A 155 2.16 3.56 9.93
N LEU A 156 0.87 3.58 10.27
CA LEU A 156 0.24 2.44 10.93
C LEU A 156 -0.36 1.54 9.85
N LYS A 157 0.10 0.30 9.73
CA LYS A 157 -0.63 -0.75 9.01
C LYS A 157 -1.35 -1.59 10.06
N ILE A 158 -2.64 -1.79 9.87
CA ILE A 158 -3.47 -2.60 10.76
C ILE A 158 -4.36 -3.53 9.93
N ASP A 159 -4.22 -4.81 10.19
CA ASP A 159 -4.97 -5.89 9.54
C ASP A 159 -5.32 -6.92 10.62
N ILE A 160 -6.35 -6.59 11.38
CA ILE A 160 -6.96 -7.43 12.41
C ILE A 160 -8.45 -7.52 12.10
N GLN A 161 -9.16 -8.53 12.59
CA GLN A 161 -10.54 -8.75 12.14
C GLN A 161 -11.55 -7.99 13.02
N GLY A 162 -11.90 -6.76 12.65
CA GLY A 162 -13.00 -5.98 13.23
C GLY A 162 -12.66 -5.18 14.50
N GLY A 163 -11.45 -5.35 15.06
CA GLY A 163 -10.98 -4.64 16.25
C GLY A 163 -10.32 -3.28 15.98
N GLU A 164 -10.30 -2.81 14.74
CA GLU A 164 -9.47 -1.68 14.29
C GLU A 164 -9.85 -0.39 15.01
N LYS A 165 -11.15 -0.14 15.21
CA LYS A 165 -11.63 1.04 15.94
C LYS A 165 -11.11 1.10 17.38
N LEU A 166 -11.07 -0.04 18.09
CA LEU A 166 -10.55 -0.08 19.46
C LEU A 166 -9.07 0.32 19.49
N VAL A 167 -8.28 -0.12 18.51
CA VAL A 167 -6.89 0.31 18.39
C VAL A 167 -6.81 1.81 18.14
N PHE A 168 -7.59 2.35 17.20
CA PHE A 168 -7.56 3.79 16.89
C PHE A 168 -7.96 4.67 18.07
N ASP A 169 -8.97 4.26 18.84
CA ASP A 169 -9.42 4.99 20.02
C ASP A 169 -8.32 5.10 21.10
N HIS A 170 -7.38 4.14 21.10
CA HIS A 170 -6.28 3.99 22.06
C HIS A 170 -4.87 4.18 21.45
N ALA A 171 -4.80 4.87 20.30
CA ALA A 171 -3.57 5.17 19.58
C ALA A 171 -3.44 6.66 19.19
N ARG A 172 -4.17 7.56 19.85
CA ARG A 172 -4.21 8.99 19.51
C ARG A 172 -2.85 9.67 19.60
N ARG A 173 -2.07 9.37 20.65
CA ARG A 173 -0.70 9.89 20.82
C ARG A 173 0.22 9.30 19.75
N THR A 174 0.12 8.00 19.50
CA THR A 174 0.90 7.28 18.50
C THR A 174 0.65 7.81 17.08
N LEU A 175 -0.61 8.08 16.75
CA LEU A 175 -1.05 8.55 15.44
C LEU A 175 -0.90 10.06 15.22
N ALA A 176 -0.57 10.84 16.26
CA ALA A 176 -0.46 12.30 16.17
C ALA A 176 0.54 12.75 15.10
N GLU A 177 1.65 12.02 14.94
CA GLU A 177 2.72 12.30 13.97
C GLU A 177 2.64 11.46 12.69
N ALA A 178 1.72 10.49 12.65
CA ALA A 178 1.60 9.58 11.51
C ALA A 178 1.07 10.30 10.28
N VAL A 179 1.66 10.02 9.13
CA VAL A 179 1.26 10.61 7.85
C VAL A 179 0.22 9.77 7.12
N ALA A 180 0.13 8.47 7.44
CA ALA A 180 -0.80 7.55 6.81
C ALA A 180 -1.21 6.38 7.72
N VAL A 181 -2.36 5.78 7.39
CA VAL A 181 -2.83 4.52 7.95
C VAL A 181 -3.24 3.60 6.79
N ILE A 182 -2.79 2.34 6.81
CA ILE A 182 -3.36 1.26 6.00
C ILE A 182 -4.25 0.42 6.91
N VAL A 183 -5.51 0.23 6.52
CA VAL A 183 -6.50 -0.51 7.33
C VAL A 183 -7.37 -1.41 6.45
N GLU A 184 -7.69 -2.62 6.93
CA GLU A 184 -8.78 -3.43 6.35
C GLU A 184 -10.13 -2.83 6.75
N LEU A 185 -10.96 -2.51 5.76
CA LEU A 185 -12.31 -1.99 5.95
C LEU A 185 -13.34 -3.07 5.66
N ARG A 186 -14.34 -3.18 6.55
CA ARG A 186 -15.48 -4.06 6.37
C ARG A 186 -16.64 -3.34 5.67
N TYR A 187 -17.07 -3.88 4.53
CA TYR A 187 -18.24 -3.39 3.76
C TYR A 187 -19.50 -4.21 4.02
N LEU A 188 -19.33 -5.51 4.25
CA LEU A 188 -20.40 -6.44 4.57
C LEU A 188 -20.17 -7.01 5.96
N GLN A 189 -21.14 -6.89 6.85
CA GLN A 189 -20.98 -7.28 8.25
C GLN A 189 -20.71 -8.79 8.38
N LEU A 190 -19.54 -9.14 8.88
CA LEU A 190 -19.10 -10.51 9.14
C LEU A 190 -19.08 -10.83 10.64
N TYR A 191 -19.01 -9.82 11.51
CA TYR A 191 -19.00 -10.01 12.95
C TYR A 191 -20.07 -9.15 13.65
N GLU A 192 -20.59 -9.64 14.77
CA GLU A 192 -21.57 -8.95 15.60
C GLU A 192 -20.93 -7.70 16.22
N GLY A 193 -21.52 -6.53 16.00
CA GLY A 193 -21.07 -5.28 16.64
C GLY A 193 -19.73 -4.72 16.15
N GLU A 194 -19.17 -5.24 15.05
CA GLU A 194 -17.97 -4.65 14.46
C GLU A 194 -18.23 -3.21 13.97
N PRO A 195 -17.22 -2.33 13.96
CA PRO A 195 -17.40 -0.91 13.65
C PRO A 195 -17.82 -0.67 12.19
N MET A 196 -17.58 -1.63 11.30
CA MET A 196 -17.74 -1.50 9.86
C MET A 196 -16.91 -0.32 9.30
N LEU A 197 -16.98 -0.10 7.98
CA LEU A 197 -16.36 1.07 7.36
C LEU A 197 -16.75 2.39 8.04
N GLY A 198 -18.03 2.56 8.41
CA GLY A 198 -18.51 3.82 9.00
C GLY A 198 -17.86 4.14 10.35
N GLY A 199 -17.72 3.16 11.23
CA GLY A 199 -17.08 3.35 12.54
C GLY A 199 -15.57 3.56 12.43
N VAL A 200 -14.90 2.87 11.51
CA VAL A 200 -13.47 3.08 11.24
C VAL A 200 -13.21 4.45 10.62
N ASP A 201 -13.99 4.83 9.60
CA ASP A 201 -13.86 6.14 8.94
C ASP A 201 -14.07 7.29 9.93
N GLY A 202 -15.09 7.20 10.79
CA GLY A 202 -15.33 8.17 11.85
C GLY A 202 -14.13 8.34 12.79
N ALA A 203 -13.60 7.23 13.31
CA ALA A 203 -12.47 7.24 14.25
C ALA A 203 -11.18 7.83 13.64
N LEU A 204 -10.90 7.53 12.37
CA LEU A 204 -9.74 8.09 11.66
C LEU A 204 -9.94 9.58 11.33
N ARG A 205 -11.14 10.00 10.94
CA ARG A 205 -11.44 11.42 10.67
C ARG A 205 -11.37 12.29 11.92
N GLU A 206 -11.83 11.79 13.07
CA GLU A 206 -11.67 12.47 14.36
C GLU A 206 -10.20 12.72 14.71
N GLN A 207 -9.31 11.88 14.19
CA GLN A 207 -7.87 12.00 14.31
C GLN A 207 -7.25 12.66 13.08
N GLY A 208 -8.03 13.41 12.30
CA GLY A 208 -7.61 14.21 11.14
C GLY A 208 -6.92 13.42 10.03
N PHE A 209 -7.39 12.21 9.77
CA PHE A 209 -7.11 11.50 8.53
C PHE A 209 -8.27 11.66 7.53
N THR A 210 -8.00 11.45 6.24
CA THR A 210 -9.00 11.33 5.17
C THR A 210 -8.76 10.03 4.40
N LEU A 211 -9.83 9.38 3.96
CA LEU A 211 -9.73 8.30 3.00
C LEU A 211 -9.09 8.84 1.71
N HIS A 212 -8.01 8.22 1.27
CA HIS A 212 -7.27 8.61 0.06
C HIS A 212 -7.54 7.67 -1.11
N LYS A 213 -7.36 6.36 -0.91
CA LYS A 213 -7.63 5.34 -1.92
C LYS A 213 -7.88 3.97 -1.30
N PHE A 214 -8.49 3.09 -2.08
CA PHE A 214 -8.47 1.65 -1.82
C PHE A 214 -7.24 1.03 -2.49
N LEU A 215 -6.56 0.11 -1.80
CA LEU A 215 -5.50 -0.73 -2.36
C LEU A 215 -6.09 -1.95 -3.05
N PHE A 216 -7.10 -2.56 -2.41
CA PHE A 216 -7.83 -3.69 -2.96
C PHE A 216 -9.24 -3.74 -2.36
N ASN A 217 -10.19 -4.22 -3.15
CA ASN A 217 -11.54 -4.53 -2.70
C ASN A 217 -11.89 -5.96 -3.09
N LYS A 218 -12.39 -6.71 -2.12
CA LYS A 218 -12.91 -8.06 -2.31
C LYS A 218 -14.40 -7.98 -2.55
N SER A 219 -14.81 -8.58 -3.66
CA SER A 219 -16.22 -8.83 -3.94
C SER A 219 -16.47 -10.31 -4.13
N ILE A 220 -17.68 -10.73 -3.79
CA ILE A 220 -18.20 -12.07 -4.05
C ILE A 220 -19.47 -11.96 -4.88
N ALA A 221 -19.82 -13.05 -5.58
CA ALA A 221 -21.12 -13.17 -6.21
C ALA A 221 -22.12 -13.65 -5.16
N MET A 222 -23.30 -13.04 -5.10
CA MET A 222 -24.39 -13.55 -4.27
C MET A 222 -24.81 -14.95 -4.77
N PRO A 223 -25.18 -15.89 -3.88
CA PRO A 223 -25.69 -17.19 -4.29
C PRO A 223 -27.00 -17.06 -5.10
N HIS A 224 -27.13 -17.80 -6.19
CA HIS A 224 -28.35 -17.81 -7.02
C HIS A 224 -28.45 -19.09 -7.87
N SER A 225 -29.66 -19.40 -8.37
CA SER A 225 -29.94 -20.65 -9.10
C SER A 225 -29.19 -20.82 -10.43
N GLN A 226 -28.65 -19.73 -10.99
CA GLN A 226 -27.91 -19.73 -12.25
C GLN A 226 -26.39 -19.69 -12.06
N ALA A 227 -25.88 -19.83 -10.83
CA ALA A 227 -24.47 -19.64 -10.50
C ALA A 227 -23.49 -20.58 -11.23
N ALA A 228 -23.97 -21.73 -11.74
CA ALA A 228 -23.17 -22.64 -12.56
C ALA A 228 -23.01 -22.16 -14.01
N ARG A 229 -23.87 -21.24 -14.47
CA ARG A 229 -23.86 -20.69 -15.84
C ARG A 229 -23.13 -19.35 -15.93
N LEU A 230 -22.80 -18.74 -14.80
CA LEU A 230 -22.10 -17.46 -14.74
C LEU A 230 -20.65 -17.63 -14.29
N ASN A 231 -19.77 -16.76 -14.79
CA ASN A 231 -18.39 -16.68 -14.33
C ASN A 231 -18.35 -15.91 -13.00
N ARG A 232 -18.26 -16.64 -11.89
CA ARG A 232 -18.24 -16.07 -10.53
C ARG A 232 -17.18 -15.00 -10.29
N ARG A 233 -16.03 -15.06 -10.99
CA ARG A 233 -14.97 -14.03 -10.86
C ARG A 233 -15.34 -12.73 -11.56
N ARG A 234 -16.20 -12.78 -12.57
CA ARG A 234 -16.68 -11.62 -13.33
C ARG A 234 -18.02 -11.10 -12.83
N THR A 235 -18.72 -11.86 -11.99
CA THR A 235 -20.01 -11.50 -11.39
C THR A 235 -19.90 -11.29 -9.87
N GLY A 236 -18.69 -11.06 -9.36
CA GLY A 236 -18.49 -10.69 -7.95
C GLY A 236 -18.74 -9.20 -7.77
N ASP A 237 -19.97 -8.83 -7.43
CA ASP A 237 -20.43 -7.45 -7.31
C ASP A 237 -20.89 -7.07 -5.89
N GLN A 238 -21.02 -8.04 -4.97
CA GLN A 238 -21.21 -7.79 -3.55
C GLN A 238 -19.86 -7.56 -2.87
N LEU A 239 -19.58 -6.32 -2.45
CA LEU A 239 -18.41 -5.98 -1.64
C LEU A 239 -18.45 -6.70 -0.28
N VAL A 240 -17.29 -7.16 0.18
CA VAL A 240 -17.12 -7.83 1.49
C VAL A 240 -16.18 -7.03 2.38
N ASP A 241 -14.93 -6.88 1.95
CA ASP A 241 -13.86 -6.20 2.67
C ASP A 241 -12.85 -5.60 1.67
N GLY A 242 -11.92 -4.80 2.16
CA GLY A 242 -10.86 -4.23 1.34
C GLY A 242 -9.84 -3.42 2.13
N ASP A 243 -8.62 -3.36 1.61
CA ASP A 243 -7.54 -2.59 2.21
C ASP A 243 -7.64 -1.13 1.71
N ALA A 244 -7.55 -0.15 2.61
CA ALA A 244 -7.60 1.27 2.28
C ALA A 244 -6.41 2.04 2.87
N VAL A 245 -6.02 3.11 2.19
CA VAL A 245 -5.06 4.11 2.68
C VAL A 245 -5.84 5.33 3.13
N TYR A 246 -5.62 5.70 4.38
CA TYR A 246 -5.98 6.99 4.94
C TYR A 246 -4.72 7.86 5.03
N LEU A 247 -4.83 9.13 4.66
CA LEU A 247 -3.74 10.11 4.78
C LEU A 247 -4.07 11.14 5.82
N ARG A 248 -3.06 11.62 6.54
CA ARG A 248 -3.15 12.86 7.29
C ARG A 248 -3.70 13.94 6.35
N GLN A 249 -4.66 14.74 6.79
CA GLN A 249 -5.41 15.67 5.94
C GLN A 249 -4.47 16.63 5.16
N PRO A 250 -4.32 16.50 3.82
CA PRO A 250 -3.37 17.30 3.05
C PRO A 250 -3.68 18.80 3.04
N GLY A 251 -4.93 19.19 3.35
CA GLY A 251 -5.32 20.60 3.51
C GLY A 251 -4.59 21.33 4.64
N HIS A 252 -3.96 20.60 5.56
CA HIS A 252 -3.17 21.13 6.69
C HIS A 252 -1.66 20.95 6.47
N VAL A 253 -1.20 20.81 5.22
CA VAL A 253 0.22 20.56 4.91
C VAL A 253 1.17 21.61 5.49
N GLY A 254 0.71 22.85 5.70
CA GLY A 254 1.49 23.91 6.33
C GLY A 254 1.98 23.57 7.75
N ASP A 255 1.26 22.67 8.44
CA ASP A 255 1.61 22.23 9.79
C ASP A 255 2.60 21.04 9.79
N TRP A 256 2.86 20.44 8.62
CA TRP A 256 3.70 19.26 8.52
C TRP A 256 5.18 19.65 8.45
N SER A 257 6.04 18.85 9.06
CA SER A 257 7.49 18.96 8.88
C SER A 257 7.93 18.52 7.48
N ASP A 258 9.10 18.98 7.06
CA ASP A 258 9.71 18.50 5.81
C ASP A 258 9.97 16.98 5.86
N GLY A 259 10.31 16.44 7.04
CA GLY A 259 10.45 15.01 7.26
C GLY A 259 9.16 14.23 6.98
N GLN A 260 8.01 14.71 7.48
CA GLN A 260 6.71 14.11 7.19
C GLN A 260 6.40 14.12 5.69
N LEU A 261 6.67 15.22 5.00
CA LEU A 261 6.51 15.30 3.54
C LEU A 261 7.42 14.32 2.79
N MET A 262 8.66 14.14 3.22
CA MET A 262 9.56 13.13 2.65
C MET A 262 9.00 11.72 2.85
N HIS A 263 8.51 11.39 4.05
CA HIS A 263 7.87 10.11 4.33
C HIS A 263 6.60 9.89 3.48
N VAL A 264 5.77 10.92 3.30
CA VAL A 264 4.62 10.87 2.37
C VAL A 264 5.06 10.57 0.95
N ALA A 265 6.05 11.31 0.41
CA ALA A 265 6.52 11.11 -0.95
C ALA A 265 7.04 9.68 -1.17
N LEU A 266 7.82 9.16 -0.22
CA LEU A 266 8.38 7.82 -0.27
C LEU A 266 7.30 6.74 -0.14
N LEU A 267 6.38 6.84 0.82
CA LEU A 267 5.29 5.88 1.01
C LEU A 267 4.33 5.88 -0.17
N ALA A 268 4.02 7.05 -0.72
CA ALA A 268 3.18 7.20 -1.90
C ALA A 268 3.75 6.46 -3.11
N ALA A 269 5.07 6.59 -3.33
CA ALA A 269 5.77 5.92 -4.42
C ALA A 269 6.00 4.42 -4.17
N ALA A 270 6.39 4.03 -2.96
CA ALA A 270 6.89 2.69 -2.65
C ALA A 270 5.81 1.72 -2.18
N VAL A 271 4.74 2.22 -1.54
CA VAL A 271 3.78 1.40 -0.79
C VAL A 271 2.37 1.56 -1.35
N PHE A 272 1.96 2.78 -1.70
CA PHE A 272 0.57 3.07 -2.05
C PHE A 272 0.26 3.02 -3.55
N ASP A 273 1.28 2.99 -4.42
CA ASP A 273 1.12 3.20 -5.88
C ASP A 273 0.31 4.49 -6.15
N SER A 274 0.76 5.60 -5.56
CA SER A 274 0.08 6.90 -5.59
C SER A 274 1.03 8.01 -6.05
N HIS A 275 1.35 7.98 -7.34
CA HIS A 275 2.36 8.87 -7.95
C HIS A 275 1.96 10.34 -7.96
N SER A 276 0.67 10.67 -8.04
CA SER A 276 0.20 12.06 -7.91
C SER A 276 0.42 12.63 -6.51
N LEU A 277 0.24 11.81 -5.47
CA LEU A 277 0.54 12.19 -4.09
C LEU A 277 2.05 12.35 -3.87
N ALA A 278 2.85 11.46 -4.46
CA ALA A 278 4.30 11.57 -4.42
C ALA A 278 4.76 12.90 -5.03
N LEU A 279 4.27 13.23 -6.24
CA LEU A 279 4.58 14.50 -6.92
C LEU A 279 4.08 15.71 -6.12
N TRP A 280 2.86 15.67 -5.58
CA TRP A 280 2.34 16.75 -4.73
C TRP A 280 3.24 17.02 -3.51
N ALA A 281 3.72 15.97 -2.85
CA ALA A 281 4.64 16.10 -1.73
C ALA A 281 6.02 16.62 -2.17
N LEU A 282 6.52 16.19 -3.34
CA LEU A 282 7.78 16.69 -3.90
C LEU A 282 7.69 18.16 -4.30
N ASP A 283 6.59 18.61 -4.90
CA ASP A 283 6.37 20.01 -5.27
C ASP A 283 6.33 20.90 -4.01
N GLU A 284 5.71 20.42 -2.94
CA GLU A 284 5.73 21.11 -1.65
C GLU A 284 7.14 21.16 -1.04
N LEU A 285 7.91 20.07 -1.13
CA LEU A 285 9.32 20.07 -0.71
C LEU A 285 10.18 21.03 -1.55
N VAL A 286 9.96 21.12 -2.86
CA VAL A 286 10.63 22.10 -3.73
C VAL A 286 10.25 23.51 -3.31
N ARG A 287 8.97 23.79 -3.06
CA ARG A 287 8.48 25.09 -2.60
C ARG A 287 9.16 25.52 -1.29
N ARG A 288 9.44 24.57 -0.40
CA ARG A 288 10.16 24.77 0.87
C ARG A 288 11.68 24.80 0.73
N SER A 289 12.21 24.60 -0.48
CA SER A 289 13.65 24.42 -0.71
C SER A 289 14.27 23.25 0.08
N ALA A 290 13.46 22.23 0.38
CA ALA A 290 13.85 21.02 1.12
C ALA A 290 14.34 19.88 0.22
N CYS A 291 14.21 20.01 -1.11
CA CYS A 291 14.80 19.10 -2.10
C CYS A 291 15.19 19.84 -3.39
N ALA A 292 15.88 19.15 -4.29
CA ALA A 292 16.28 19.73 -5.57
C ALA A 292 15.08 20.02 -6.48
N HIS A 293 15.09 21.19 -7.14
CA HIS A 293 14.00 21.64 -8.02
C HIS A 293 13.71 20.69 -9.19
N ASP A 294 14.70 19.91 -9.65
CA ASP A 294 14.55 18.95 -10.75
C ASP A 294 14.08 17.55 -10.29
N LEU A 295 13.96 17.31 -8.98
CA LEU A 295 13.61 16.00 -8.44
C LEU A 295 12.22 15.49 -8.89
N PRO A 296 11.15 16.31 -8.93
CA PRO A 296 9.85 15.88 -9.47
C PRO A 296 9.95 15.41 -10.92
N ALA A 297 10.70 16.12 -11.77
CA ALA A 297 10.88 15.75 -13.18
C ALA A 297 11.62 14.41 -13.31
N ARG A 298 12.72 14.24 -12.55
CA ARG A 298 13.48 12.98 -12.53
C ARG A 298 12.67 11.80 -11.99
N TYR A 299 11.73 12.05 -11.09
CA TYR A 299 10.78 11.04 -10.64
C TYR A 299 9.86 10.59 -11.77
N VAL A 300 9.27 11.53 -12.53
CA VAL A 300 8.44 11.23 -13.72
C VAL A 300 9.22 10.50 -14.80
N ASP A 301 10.50 10.81 -14.99
CA ASP A 301 11.37 10.14 -15.96
C ASP A 301 11.47 8.62 -15.71
N LEU A 302 11.39 8.21 -14.44
CA LEU A 302 11.46 6.80 -14.02
C LEU A 302 10.09 6.10 -13.92
N LEU A 303 8.98 6.81 -14.13
CA LEU A 303 7.66 6.18 -14.08
C LEU A 303 7.43 5.24 -15.28
N PRO A 304 6.71 4.12 -15.07
CA PRO A 304 6.26 3.25 -16.16
C PRO A 304 5.45 4.00 -17.23
N GLU A 305 5.65 3.65 -18.51
CA GLU A 305 4.97 4.27 -19.65
C GLU A 305 3.43 4.31 -19.51
N ARG A 306 2.84 3.28 -18.89
CA ARG A 306 1.39 3.20 -18.62
C ARG A 306 0.82 4.34 -17.77
N LEU A 307 1.68 5.12 -17.10
CA LEU A 307 1.30 6.24 -16.25
C LEU A 307 1.54 7.60 -16.92
N LEU A 308 2.21 7.63 -18.06
CA LEU A 308 2.57 8.85 -18.76
C LEU A 308 1.46 9.25 -19.74
N SER A 309 1.34 10.55 -20.01
CA SER A 309 0.41 11.04 -21.03
C SER A 309 0.89 10.67 -22.43
N ASP A 310 -0.04 10.58 -23.39
CA ASP A 310 0.28 10.33 -24.79
C ASP A 310 1.28 11.37 -25.35
N GLU A 311 1.17 12.63 -24.90
CA GLU A 311 2.08 13.71 -25.28
C GLU A 311 3.52 13.46 -24.78
N GLU A 312 3.67 13.02 -23.54
CA GLU A 312 4.98 12.69 -22.96
C GLU A 312 5.58 11.44 -23.62
N LEU A 313 4.76 10.43 -23.91
CA LEU A 313 5.20 9.24 -24.66
C LEU A 313 5.69 9.64 -26.06
N ALA A 314 4.95 10.49 -26.77
CA ALA A 314 5.36 11.00 -28.08
C ALA A 314 6.66 11.82 -28.00
N ARG A 315 6.81 12.67 -26.97
CA ARG A 315 8.04 13.43 -26.72
C ARG A 315 9.24 12.52 -26.49
N ARG A 316 9.11 11.47 -25.67
CA ARG A 316 10.17 10.48 -25.41
C ARG A 316 10.56 9.72 -26.68
N GLN A 317 9.57 9.30 -27.48
CA GLN A 317 9.81 8.66 -28.77
C GLN A 317 10.58 9.56 -29.75
N ALA A 318 10.18 10.83 -29.86
CA ALA A 318 10.87 11.81 -30.70
C ALA A 318 12.31 12.06 -30.23
N ALA A 319 12.54 12.18 -28.92
CA ALA A 319 13.87 12.34 -28.34
C ALA A 319 14.77 11.12 -28.60
N ALA A 320 14.23 9.90 -28.47
CA ALA A 320 14.95 8.66 -28.75
C ALA A 320 15.30 8.54 -30.25
N ALA A 321 14.38 8.92 -31.15
CA ALA A 321 14.64 8.93 -32.59
C ALA A 321 15.75 9.94 -32.97
N ALA A 322 15.76 11.13 -32.36
CA ALA A 322 16.80 12.13 -32.56
C ALA A 322 18.18 11.68 -32.03
N ALA A 323 18.21 11.02 -30.87
CA ALA A 323 19.42 10.44 -30.30
C ALA A 323 19.99 9.31 -31.18
N ALA A 324 19.13 8.44 -31.72
CA ALA A 324 19.53 7.39 -32.64
C ALA A 324 20.09 7.94 -33.97
N ALA A 325 19.49 9.02 -34.49
CA ALA A 325 19.94 9.68 -35.71
C ALA A 325 21.31 10.37 -35.55
N THR A 326 21.62 10.88 -34.36
CA THR A 326 22.91 11.51 -34.03
C THR A 326 24.01 10.50 -33.69
N ALA A 327 23.65 9.30 -33.23
CA ALA A 327 24.59 8.22 -32.93
C ALA A 327 24.98 7.34 -34.16
N ALA A 328 24.33 7.50 -35.31
CA ALA A 328 24.65 6.73 -36.51
C ALA A 328 26.01 7.17 -37.11
N PRO A 329 26.98 6.25 -37.34
CA PRO A 329 28.30 6.64 -37.83
C PRO A 329 28.19 7.20 -39.24
N ALA A 330 28.86 8.33 -39.48
CA ALA A 330 29.01 8.91 -40.81
C ALA A 330 29.62 7.85 -41.75
N LYS A 331 28.82 7.30 -42.65
CA LYS A 331 29.30 6.36 -43.68
C LYS A 331 30.45 7.03 -44.42
N THR A 332 31.65 6.50 -44.24
CA THR A 332 32.87 6.89 -44.93
C THR A 332 32.60 6.82 -46.43
N ARG A 333 32.53 7.98 -47.10
CA ARG A 333 32.56 8.04 -48.57
C ARG A 333 33.96 7.63 -49.01
N THR A 334 34.16 6.35 -49.28
CA THR A 334 35.38 5.87 -49.95
C THR A 334 35.35 6.40 -51.38
N ALA A 335 36.08 7.48 -51.62
CA ALA A 335 36.33 7.99 -52.95
C ALA A 335 37.23 7.00 -53.71
N THR A 336 36.67 6.28 -54.67
CA THR A 336 37.43 5.50 -55.65
C THR A 336 38.14 6.46 -56.61
N ARG A 337 39.40 6.80 -56.31
CA ARG A 337 40.30 7.53 -57.20
C ARG A 337 41.34 6.56 -57.77
N LYS A 338 41.18 6.24 -59.07
CA LYS A 338 42.19 6.02 -60.13
C LYS A 338 43.45 5.22 -59.79
N THR A 339 43.79 4.22 -60.63
CA THR A 339 44.97 4.35 -61.53
C THR A 339 44.99 3.26 -62.60
N ALA A 340 45.18 3.72 -63.84
CA ALA A 340 45.50 2.92 -65.02
C ALA A 340 46.89 2.30 -64.90
N ARG A 341 47.05 1.07 -65.37
CA ARG A 341 48.35 0.44 -65.60
C ARG A 341 48.55 0.34 -67.11
N LYS A 342 49.49 1.13 -67.63
CA LYS A 342 50.00 1.07 -69.02
C LYS A 342 51.45 0.61 -68.95
N ALA A 343 51.81 -0.16 -69.97
CA ALA A 343 53.06 -0.86 -70.27
C ALA A 343 54.38 -0.14 -69.93
N GLY A 344 55.41 -0.95 -69.67
CA GLY A 344 56.81 -0.57 -69.51
C GLY A 344 57.56 -1.67 -68.81
#